data_AF-A0A256GH12-F1
#
_entry.id   AF-A0A256GH12-F1
#
_cell.length_a   1.000
_cell.length_b   1.000
_cell.length_c   1.000
_cell.angle_alpha   90.00
_cell.angle_beta   90.00
_cell.angle_gamma   90.00
#
_symmetry.space_group_name_H-M   'P 1'
#
loop_
_entity.id
_entity.type
_entity.pdbx_description
1 polymer ?
#
loop_
_entity_poly.entity_id
_entity_poly.type
_entity_poly.pdbx_seq_one_letter_code
_entity_poly.pdbx_strand_id
1 'polypeptide(L)'
;MLVYNGSIANVSDTTVITSGSQAHGIQVGAKGGNADGTDHSTINLGNGVNVTTSGNDSYGLHAIDGGIISGTATIGTTGARAYGAFAESFSTIDLTGGSITTSGSLAYGLLANNDMNTVGGKITATDVDIDTSSSWTFGAYAKNGGEITLNGGSITTTGERAYGILASNGGIVSSSADIKTTFDKTHGIQAGEDANNPGGRVNLTGGSVTTDGVFSVGLHAVQGGTIQGNTTITTNGVNGHGAFAESDSIIALNNSTC
;
A
#
# COMPACT_ATOMS: atom_id res chain seq x y z
N MET A 1 -6.97 -18.12 -7.49
CA MET A 1 -7.92 -17.90 -8.60
C MET A 1 -7.23 -17.02 -9.62
N LEU A 2 -7.34 -17.32 -10.91
CA LEU A 2 -6.69 -16.56 -11.98
C LEU A 2 -7.70 -16.25 -13.09
N VAL A 3 -7.76 -14.99 -13.53
CA VAL A 3 -8.60 -14.54 -14.65
C VAL A 3 -7.75 -13.71 -15.61
N TYR A 4 -7.77 -14.05 -16.90
CA TYR A 4 -6.91 -13.43 -17.92
C TYR A 4 -7.56 -13.53 -19.31
N ASN A 5 -6.92 -12.95 -20.33
CA ASN A 5 -7.38 -12.87 -21.72
C ASN A 5 -8.74 -12.16 -21.87
N GLY A 6 -8.95 -11.05 -21.14
CA GLY A 6 -10.20 -10.28 -21.20
C GLY A 6 -11.42 -11.00 -20.61
N SER A 7 -11.20 -12.07 -19.86
CA SER A 7 -12.24 -12.79 -19.13
C SER A 7 -12.73 -11.99 -17.92
N ILE A 8 -13.96 -12.30 -17.48
CA ILE A 8 -14.59 -11.68 -16.30
C ILE A 8 -14.99 -12.77 -15.31
N ALA A 9 -14.68 -12.58 -14.03
CA ALA A 9 -15.23 -13.37 -12.93
C ALA A 9 -15.99 -12.49 -11.93
N ASN A 10 -17.15 -12.97 -11.47
CA ASN A 10 -17.90 -12.38 -10.36
C ASN A 10 -17.83 -13.35 -9.18
N VAL A 11 -17.33 -12.89 -8.04
CA VAL A 11 -16.99 -13.72 -6.88
C VAL A 11 -17.73 -13.20 -5.67
N SER A 12 -18.43 -14.04 -4.94
CA SER A 12 -19.12 -13.68 -3.69
C SER A 12 -19.16 -14.91 -2.80
N ASP A 13 -19.25 -14.73 -1.49
CA ASP A 13 -19.35 -15.80 -0.48
C ASP A 13 -18.30 -16.91 -0.70
N THR A 14 -17.08 -16.49 -1.01
CA THR A 14 -15.99 -17.37 -1.45
C THR A 14 -14.80 -17.24 -0.53
N THR A 15 -14.28 -18.38 -0.08
CA THR A 15 -13.01 -18.45 0.64
C THR A 15 -11.93 -19.00 -0.28
N VAL A 16 -10.84 -18.26 -0.44
CA VAL A 16 -9.65 -18.65 -1.20
C VAL A 16 -8.50 -18.86 -0.23
N ILE A 17 -7.90 -20.05 -0.23
CA ILE A 17 -6.75 -20.38 0.63
C ILE A 17 -5.62 -20.91 -0.24
N THR A 18 -4.43 -20.33 -0.11
CA THR A 18 -3.22 -20.79 -0.80
C THR A 18 -2.03 -20.87 0.16
N SER A 19 -1.14 -21.84 -0.08
CA SER A 19 0.00 -22.09 0.83
C SER A 19 1.34 -22.31 0.13
N GLY A 20 1.35 -22.51 -1.19
CA GLY A 20 2.58 -22.64 -1.97
C GLY A 20 3.29 -21.30 -2.17
N SER A 21 4.61 -21.32 -2.31
CA SER A 21 5.38 -20.16 -2.77
C SER A 21 4.82 -19.65 -4.10
N GLN A 22 4.65 -18.33 -4.24
CA GLN A 22 4.02 -17.66 -5.40
C GLN A 22 2.57 -18.10 -5.70
N ALA A 23 1.90 -18.81 -4.78
CA ALA A 23 0.52 -19.22 -4.98
C ALA A 23 -0.42 -18.07 -4.63
N HIS A 24 -0.64 -17.13 -5.55
CA HIS A 24 -1.50 -15.95 -5.29
C HIS A 24 -2.95 -16.36 -4.98
N GLY A 25 -3.59 -15.59 -4.08
CA GLY A 25 -4.99 -15.78 -3.72
C GLY A 25 -5.91 -15.49 -4.90
N ILE A 26 -6.05 -14.22 -5.25
CA ILE A 26 -6.81 -13.74 -6.41
C ILE A 26 -5.88 -12.98 -7.33
N GLN A 27 -5.74 -13.45 -8.57
CA GLN A 27 -4.91 -12.83 -9.59
C GLN A 27 -5.74 -12.52 -10.83
N VAL A 28 -5.55 -11.33 -11.39
CA VAL A 28 -6.16 -10.89 -12.65
C VAL A 28 -5.11 -10.35 -13.61
N GLY A 29 -5.29 -10.64 -14.89
CA GLY A 29 -4.40 -10.23 -15.96
C GLY A 29 -3.35 -11.29 -16.31
N ALA A 30 -2.49 -10.91 -17.26
CA ALA A 30 -1.51 -11.68 -18.02
C ALA A 30 -1.13 -13.09 -17.53
N LYS A 31 -0.94 -13.97 -18.52
CA LYS A 31 -0.08 -15.15 -18.41
C LYS A 31 1.13 -14.98 -19.34
N GLY A 32 2.16 -14.25 -18.93
CA GLY A 32 3.37 -14.05 -19.75
C GLY A 32 4.16 -12.79 -19.42
N GLY A 33 5.24 -12.54 -20.19
CA GLY A 33 6.22 -11.48 -19.91
C GLY A 33 6.02 -10.15 -20.67
N ASN A 34 4.94 -9.98 -21.42
CA ASN A 34 4.64 -8.72 -22.10
C ASN A 34 3.43 -8.08 -21.41
N ALA A 35 3.70 -7.17 -20.46
CA ALA A 35 2.67 -6.30 -19.91
C ALA A 35 2.57 -5.03 -20.76
N ASP A 36 1.62 -4.98 -21.68
CA ASP A 36 1.35 -3.85 -22.59
C ASP A 36 0.01 -3.14 -22.29
N GLY A 37 -0.70 -3.59 -21.26
CA GLY A 37 -1.98 -3.07 -20.80
C GLY A 37 -3.18 -3.65 -21.54
N THR A 38 -3.02 -4.67 -22.38
CA THR A 38 -4.12 -5.18 -23.22
C THR A 38 -4.94 -6.29 -22.58
N ASP A 39 -4.53 -6.85 -21.43
CA ASP A 39 -5.33 -7.80 -20.67
C ASP A 39 -6.40 -7.07 -19.85
N HIS A 40 -7.52 -6.76 -20.49
CA HIS A 40 -8.68 -6.11 -19.89
C HIS A 40 -9.51 -7.06 -19.00
N SER A 41 -8.90 -8.11 -18.42
CA SER A 41 -9.60 -9.03 -17.54
C SER A 41 -10.08 -8.35 -16.27
N THR A 42 -11.22 -8.82 -15.74
CA THR A 42 -11.84 -8.23 -14.56
C THR A 42 -12.24 -9.29 -13.54
N ILE A 43 -12.01 -9.01 -12.27
CA ILE A 43 -12.56 -9.75 -11.15
C ILE A 43 -13.39 -8.80 -10.30
N ASN A 44 -14.70 -9.05 -10.22
CA ASN A 44 -15.62 -8.32 -9.36
C ASN A 44 -15.83 -9.09 -8.04
N LEU A 45 -15.45 -8.49 -6.93
CA LEU A 45 -15.55 -9.02 -5.57
C LEU A 45 -16.83 -8.49 -4.91
N GLY A 46 -17.81 -9.36 -4.76
CA GLY A 46 -19.00 -9.11 -3.95
C GLY A 46 -18.75 -9.40 -2.47
N ASN A 47 -19.84 -9.47 -1.71
CA ASN A 47 -19.78 -9.71 -0.27
C ASN A 47 -19.21 -11.11 0.05
N GLY A 48 -18.63 -11.25 1.24
CA GLY A 48 -18.21 -12.56 1.76
C GLY A 48 -16.96 -13.15 1.10
N VAL A 49 -16.17 -12.36 0.37
CA VAL A 49 -14.89 -12.81 -0.17
C VAL A 49 -13.81 -12.77 0.91
N ASN A 50 -13.25 -13.94 1.22
CA ASN A 50 -12.16 -14.11 2.18
C ASN A 50 -10.95 -14.73 1.49
N VAL A 51 -9.79 -14.10 1.60
CA VAL A 51 -8.55 -14.58 0.97
C VAL A 51 -7.50 -14.79 2.05
N THR A 52 -6.88 -15.97 2.08
CA THR A 52 -5.76 -16.28 2.97
C THR A 52 -4.62 -16.89 2.20
N THR A 53 -3.42 -16.30 2.33
CA THR A 53 -2.22 -16.80 1.68
C THR A 53 -1.08 -16.98 2.68
N SER A 54 -0.33 -18.08 2.57
CA SER A 54 0.76 -18.38 3.52
C SER A 54 2.11 -18.70 2.87
N GLY A 55 2.19 -18.75 1.54
CA GLY A 55 3.45 -18.97 0.84
C GLY A 55 4.29 -17.71 0.76
N ASN A 56 5.60 -17.84 0.57
CA ASN A 56 6.44 -16.69 0.24
C ASN A 56 6.04 -16.12 -1.13
N ASP A 57 6.11 -14.80 -1.28
CA ASP A 57 5.72 -14.09 -2.51
C ASP A 57 4.26 -14.41 -2.94
N SER A 58 3.40 -14.80 -1.98
CA SER A 58 2.03 -15.25 -2.22
C SER A 58 1.06 -14.11 -1.91
N TYR A 59 0.84 -13.25 -2.89
CA TYR A 59 -0.02 -12.07 -2.73
C TYR A 59 -1.49 -12.43 -2.51
N GLY A 60 -2.20 -11.64 -1.70
CA GLY A 60 -3.65 -11.78 -1.49
C GLY A 60 -4.43 -11.45 -2.76
N LEU A 61 -4.33 -10.20 -3.20
CA LEU A 61 -4.82 -9.70 -4.49
C LEU A 61 -3.64 -9.28 -5.37
N HIS A 62 -3.67 -9.68 -6.64
CA HIS A 62 -2.62 -9.37 -7.60
C HIS A 62 -3.21 -8.98 -8.95
N ALA A 63 -3.00 -7.74 -9.37
CA ALA A 63 -3.43 -7.24 -10.67
C ALA A 63 -2.21 -6.90 -11.53
N ILE A 64 -2.24 -7.29 -12.79
CA ILE A 64 -1.16 -7.08 -13.76
C ILE A 64 -1.74 -6.80 -15.16
N ASP A 65 -1.01 -6.05 -15.98
CA ASP A 65 -1.24 -5.95 -17.43
C ASP A 65 -2.64 -5.50 -17.88
N GLY A 66 -3.20 -4.47 -17.26
CA GLY A 66 -4.57 -4.01 -17.57
C GLY A 66 -5.66 -4.73 -16.77
N GLY A 67 -5.28 -5.74 -15.98
CA GLY A 67 -6.20 -6.46 -15.12
C GLY A 67 -6.81 -5.56 -14.04
N ILE A 68 -8.10 -5.79 -13.76
CA ILE A 68 -8.88 -5.01 -12.80
C ILE A 68 -9.46 -5.92 -11.73
N ILE A 69 -9.18 -5.62 -10.46
CA ILE A 69 -9.90 -6.20 -9.31
C ILE A 69 -10.72 -5.09 -8.67
N SER A 70 -12.01 -5.29 -8.43
CA SER A 70 -12.83 -4.29 -7.74
C SER A 70 -13.82 -4.91 -6.76
N GLY A 71 -14.08 -4.25 -5.62
CA GLY A 71 -15.12 -4.64 -4.66
C GLY A 71 -14.66 -4.73 -3.21
N THR A 72 -15.21 -5.67 -2.43
CA THR A 72 -14.90 -5.84 -0.99
C THR A 72 -14.21 -7.19 -0.73
N ALA A 73 -13.23 -7.23 0.18
CA ALA A 73 -12.61 -8.47 0.61
C ALA A 73 -11.99 -8.37 2.01
N THR A 74 -11.92 -9.52 2.69
CA THR A 74 -11.07 -9.71 3.87
C THR A 74 -9.84 -10.51 3.46
N ILE A 75 -8.65 -9.95 3.63
CA ILE A 75 -7.39 -10.51 3.11
C ILE A 75 -6.42 -10.73 4.27
N GLY A 76 -5.86 -11.94 4.36
CA GLY A 76 -4.81 -12.29 5.32
C GLY A 76 -3.60 -12.90 4.63
N THR A 77 -2.41 -12.37 4.85
CA THR A 77 -1.17 -12.91 4.29
C THR A 77 -0.10 -13.11 5.37
N THR A 78 0.61 -14.25 5.32
CA THR A 78 1.59 -14.61 6.36
C THR A 78 2.99 -14.96 5.84
N GLY A 79 3.15 -15.18 4.53
CA GLY A 79 4.45 -15.49 3.94
C GLY A 79 5.35 -14.26 3.77
N ALA A 80 6.67 -14.49 3.62
CA ALA A 80 7.60 -13.39 3.36
C ALA A 80 7.29 -12.73 2.00
N ARG A 81 7.32 -11.40 1.94
CA ARG A 81 6.92 -10.58 0.78
C ARG A 81 5.51 -10.90 0.26
N ALA A 82 4.64 -11.47 1.08
CA ALA A 82 3.26 -11.77 0.71
C ALA A 82 2.40 -10.49 0.87
N TYR A 83 2.38 -9.62 -0.14
CA TYR A 83 1.59 -8.39 -0.10
C TYR A 83 0.08 -8.66 -0.02
N GLY A 84 -0.64 -7.78 0.68
CA GLY A 84 -2.10 -7.85 0.77
C GLY A 84 -2.76 -7.61 -0.58
N ALA A 85 -2.50 -6.45 -1.18
CA ALA A 85 -2.91 -6.11 -2.53
C ALA A 85 -1.74 -5.51 -3.33
N PHE A 86 -1.51 -6.04 -4.54
CA PHE A 86 -0.41 -5.63 -5.40
C PHE A 86 -0.91 -5.31 -6.81
N ALA A 87 -0.77 -4.04 -7.22
CA ALA A 87 -1.10 -3.57 -8.56
C ALA A 87 0.19 -3.21 -9.32
N GLU A 88 0.46 -3.95 -10.39
CA GLU A 88 1.57 -3.70 -11.31
C GLU A 88 1.17 -2.77 -12.46
N SER A 89 2.12 -2.49 -13.36
CA SER A 89 1.94 -1.63 -14.54
C SER A 89 0.61 -1.90 -15.26
N PHE A 90 -0.08 -0.82 -15.64
CA PHE A 90 -1.40 -0.80 -16.29
C PHE A 90 -2.58 -1.36 -15.49
N SER A 91 -2.36 -1.98 -14.33
CA SER A 91 -3.41 -2.67 -13.57
C SER A 91 -4.11 -1.76 -12.56
N THR A 92 -5.31 -2.16 -12.13
CA THR A 92 -6.09 -1.43 -11.12
C THR A 92 -6.66 -2.38 -10.05
N ILE A 93 -6.56 -1.97 -8.79
CA ILE A 93 -7.29 -2.58 -7.67
C ILE A 93 -8.12 -1.51 -6.98
N ASP A 94 -9.45 -1.65 -6.99
CA ASP A 94 -10.38 -0.74 -6.32
C ASP A 94 -11.13 -1.46 -5.18
N LEU A 95 -10.68 -1.27 -3.94
CA LEU A 95 -11.29 -1.83 -2.74
C LEU A 95 -12.26 -0.85 -2.06
N THR A 96 -13.42 -1.34 -1.65
CA THR A 96 -14.42 -0.60 -0.87
C THR A 96 -14.84 -1.43 0.33
N GLY A 97 -14.46 -1.00 1.53
CA GLY A 97 -14.64 -1.76 2.76
C GLY A 97 -13.69 -2.95 2.89
N GLY A 98 -13.90 -3.74 3.94
CA GLY A 98 -13.10 -4.94 4.22
C GLY A 98 -11.80 -4.63 4.95
N SER A 99 -10.90 -5.60 4.97
CA SER A 99 -9.64 -5.47 5.69
C SER A 99 -8.50 -6.25 5.05
N ILE A 100 -7.27 -5.79 5.33
CA ILE A 100 -6.02 -6.42 4.91
C ILE A 100 -5.15 -6.60 6.15
N THR A 101 -4.72 -7.82 6.42
CA THR A 101 -3.77 -8.12 7.50
C THR A 101 -2.56 -8.85 6.92
N THR A 102 -1.36 -8.32 7.14
CA THR A 102 -0.11 -8.92 6.71
C THR A 102 0.87 -9.09 7.86
N SER A 103 1.52 -10.25 7.96
CA SER A 103 2.42 -10.57 9.09
C SER A 103 3.78 -11.13 8.69
N GLY A 104 3.98 -11.41 7.40
CA GLY A 104 5.26 -11.87 6.89
C GLY A 104 6.34 -10.78 6.85
N SER A 105 7.61 -11.19 6.82
CA SER A 105 8.73 -10.28 6.62
C SER A 105 8.60 -9.55 5.28
N LEU A 106 8.72 -8.22 5.27
CA LEU A 106 8.51 -7.36 4.11
C LEU A 106 7.12 -7.55 3.44
N ALA A 107 6.12 -8.04 4.16
CA ALA A 107 4.76 -8.19 3.65
C ALA A 107 3.99 -6.86 3.82
N TYR A 108 3.96 -6.05 2.78
CA TYR A 108 3.23 -4.78 2.73
C TYR A 108 1.71 -4.97 2.61
N GLY A 109 0.93 -4.03 3.14
CA GLY A 109 -0.52 -4.03 2.98
C GLY A 109 -0.91 -3.80 1.52
N LEU A 110 -0.53 -2.63 0.99
CA LEU A 110 -0.73 -2.22 -0.39
C LEU A 110 0.61 -1.92 -1.07
N LEU A 111 0.79 -2.41 -2.29
CA LEU A 111 1.90 -2.04 -3.17
C LEU A 111 1.36 -1.66 -4.55
N ALA A 112 1.70 -0.48 -5.03
CA ALA A 112 1.45 -0.06 -6.40
C ALA A 112 2.79 0.33 -7.06
N ASN A 113 3.12 -0.27 -8.21
CA ASN A 113 4.37 0.02 -8.90
C ASN A 113 4.24 0.07 -10.44
N ASN A 114 5.34 0.40 -11.09
CA ASN A 114 5.44 0.57 -12.54
C ASN A 114 6.69 -0.16 -13.06
N ASP A 115 6.64 -1.49 -13.07
CA ASP A 115 7.78 -2.31 -13.49
C ASP A 115 8.15 -2.17 -14.97
N MET A 116 7.21 -1.68 -15.79
CA MET A 116 7.39 -1.48 -17.23
C MET A 116 7.83 -0.05 -17.60
N ASN A 117 8.06 0.83 -16.61
CA ASN A 117 8.41 2.25 -16.83
C ASN A 117 7.46 2.96 -17.81
N THR A 118 6.16 2.73 -17.64
CA THR A 118 5.07 3.23 -18.49
C THR A 118 3.95 3.79 -17.60
N VAL A 119 2.71 3.31 -17.71
CA VAL A 119 1.61 3.58 -16.78
C VAL A 119 1.76 2.70 -15.53
N GLY A 120 1.91 3.35 -14.37
CA GLY A 120 1.98 2.66 -13.09
C GLY A 120 0.66 2.00 -12.69
N GLY A 121 0.76 0.94 -11.89
CA GLY A 121 -0.38 0.33 -11.24
C GLY A 121 -1.07 1.29 -10.29
N LYS A 122 -2.38 1.09 -10.12
CA LYS A 122 -3.22 1.97 -9.30
C LYS A 122 -3.98 1.16 -8.25
N ILE A 123 -3.97 1.65 -7.02
CA ILE A 123 -4.82 1.13 -5.95
C ILE A 123 -5.70 2.25 -5.41
N THR A 124 -7.01 2.04 -5.37
CA THR A 124 -7.94 2.85 -4.58
C THR A 124 -8.47 2.00 -3.43
N ALA A 125 -8.32 2.46 -2.19
CA ALA A 125 -8.91 1.83 -1.02
C ALA A 125 -9.83 2.84 -0.33
N THR A 126 -11.12 2.51 -0.24
CA THR A 126 -12.14 3.34 0.41
C THR A 126 -12.65 2.59 1.64
N ASP A 127 -12.50 3.19 2.82
CA ASP A 127 -12.92 2.60 4.12
C ASP A 127 -12.35 1.18 4.37
N VAL A 128 -11.08 0.97 4.02
CA VAL A 128 -10.36 -0.31 4.24
C VAL A 128 -9.47 -0.20 5.47
N ASP A 129 -9.53 -1.19 6.34
CA ASP A 129 -8.60 -1.32 7.48
C ASP A 129 -7.39 -2.18 7.11
N ILE A 130 -6.19 -1.65 7.32
CA ILE A 130 -4.92 -2.30 6.96
C ILE A 130 -4.06 -2.46 8.21
N ASP A 131 -3.65 -3.68 8.51
CA ASP A 131 -2.74 -4.01 9.62
C ASP A 131 -1.50 -4.75 9.10
N THR A 132 -0.31 -4.22 9.37
CA THR A 132 0.96 -4.89 9.08
C THR A 132 1.80 -5.05 10.35
N SER A 133 2.38 -6.23 10.59
CA SER A 133 2.94 -6.56 11.92
C SER A 133 4.40 -7.02 11.94
N SER A 134 5.20 -6.73 10.89
CA SER A 134 6.62 -7.10 10.84
C SER A 134 7.53 -5.88 10.67
N SER A 135 8.80 -6.01 11.06
CA SER A 135 9.80 -4.96 10.83
C SER A 135 9.96 -4.69 9.34
N TRP A 136 10.25 -3.43 8.98
CA TRP A 136 10.38 -3.00 7.59
C TRP A 136 9.15 -3.33 6.73
N THR A 137 7.94 -3.24 7.31
CA THR A 137 6.69 -3.36 6.54
C THR A 137 6.03 -2.01 6.37
N PHE A 138 5.30 -1.88 5.27
CA PHE A 138 4.64 -0.65 4.85
C PHE A 138 3.14 -0.91 4.71
N GLY A 139 2.32 -0.04 5.28
CA GLY A 139 0.86 -0.13 5.14
C GLY A 139 0.44 0.13 3.70
N ALA A 140 0.90 1.24 3.12
CA ALA A 140 0.75 1.55 1.71
C ALA A 140 2.07 2.05 1.10
N TYR A 141 2.51 1.40 0.02
CA TYR A 141 3.73 1.76 -0.70
C TYR A 141 3.46 2.02 -2.18
N ALA A 142 3.61 3.28 -2.60
CA ALA A 142 3.60 3.66 -4.01
C ALA A 142 5.04 3.85 -4.49
N LYS A 143 5.46 3.08 -5.50
CA LYS A 143 6.84 3.03 -5.98
C LYS A 143 6.92 3.24 -7.49
N ASN A 144 8.00 3.85 -7.98
CA ASN A 144 8.31 3.93 -9.43
C ASN A 144 7.21 4.61 -10.28
N GLY A 145 6.38 5.50 -9.70
CA GLY A 145 5.23 6.09 -10.41
C GLY A 145 3.92 5.32 -10.29
N GLY A 146 3.86 4.27 -9.45
CA GLY A 146 2.60 3.71 -8.98
C GLY A 146 1.79 4.72 -8.16
N GLU A 147 0.47 4.51 -8.11
CA GLU A 147 -0.47 5.44 -7.47
C GLU A 147 -1.36 4.73 -6.45
N ILE A 148 -1.46 5.30 -5.24
CA ILE A 148 -2.39 4.82 -4.21
C ILE A 148 -3.30 5.97 -3.76
N THR A 149 -4.59 5.72 -3.67
CA THR A 149 -5.58 6.62 -3.08
C THR A 149 -6.26 5.94 -1.89
N LEU A 150 -6.17 6.56 -0.71
CA LEU A 150 -6.79 6.11 0.54
C LEU A 150 -7.91 7.08 0.94
N ASN A 151 -9.16 6.65 0.79
CA ASN A 151 -10.35 7.42 1.12
C ASN A 151 -10.94 6.92 2.44
N GLY A 152 -10.55 7.52 3.57
CA GLY A 152 -10.89 7.01 4.89
C GLY A 152 -10.19 5.69 5.22
N GLY A 153 -10.81 4.89 6.09
CA GLY A 153 -10.21 3.67 6.65
C GLY A 153 -9.03 3.95 7.60
N SER A 154 -8.31 2.88 7.94
CA SER A 154 -7.17 2.96 8.86
C SER A 154 -5.96 2.16 8.37
N ILE A 155 -4.76 2.63 8.72
CA ILE A 155 -3.51 1.91 8.57
C ILE A 155 -2.85 1.80 9.94
N THR A 156 -2.67 0.58 10.43
CA THR A 156 -1.84 0.29 11.59
C THR A 156 -0.61 -0.49 11.15
N THR A 157 0.59 0.01 11.45
CA THR A 157 1.82 -0.75 11.25
C THR A 157 2.61 -0.90 12.53
N THR A 158 3.08 -2.13 12.77
CA THR A 158 3.80 -2.53 13.99
C THR A 158 5.10 -3.21 13.62
N GLY A 159 6.20 -2.72 14.16
CA GLY A 159 7.53 -3.30 13.96
C GLY A 159 8.61 -2.25 13.84
N GLU A 160 9.86 -2.63 14.11
CA GLU A 160 10.99 -1.69 13.97
C GLU A 160 11.09 -1.21 12.53
N ARG A 161 11.16 0.12 12.35
CA ARG A 161 11.19 0.74 11.01
C ARG A 161 10.01 0.33 10.12
N ALA A 162 8.83 0.13 10.71
CA ALA A 162 7.59 0.05 9.96
C ALA A 162 7.13 1.45 9.50
N TYR A 163 6.43 1.51 8.37
CA TYR A 163 5.93 2.76 7.79
C TYR A 163 4.43 2.67 7.60
N GLY A 164 3.70 3.73 7.92
CA GLY A 164 2.28 3.80 7.55
C GLY A 164 2.13 3.94 6.04
N ILE A 165 2.69 5.02 5.50
CA ILE A 165 2.73 5.32 4.06
C ILE A 165 4.17 5.55 3.61
N LEU A 166 4.54 4.99 2.46
CA LEU A 166 5.76 5.32 1.73
C LEU A 166 5.43 5.66 0.27
N ALA A 167 5.98 6.75 -0.23
CA ALA A 167 5.97 7.10 -1.65
C ALA A 167 7.40 7.35 -2.13
N SER A 168 7.90 6.59 -3.11
CA SER A 168 9.27 6.76 -3.63
C SER A 168 9.38 6.61 -5.14
N ASN A 169 10.46 7.17 -5.71
CA ASN A 169 10.78 7.11 -7.14
C ASN A 169 9.60 7.55 -8.04
N GLY A 170 9.03 8.71 -7.76
CA GLY A 170 7.88 9.24 -8.49
C GLY A 170 6.53 8.64 -8.11
N GLY A 171 6.48 7.67 -7.20
CA GLY A 171 5.22 7.15 -6.64
C GLY A 171 4.39 8.23 -5.96
N ILE A 172 3.07 8.08 -6.02
CA ILE A 172 2.11 9.07 -5.49
C ILE A 172 1.13 8.38 -4.55
N VAL A 173 0.96 8.95 -3.36
CA VAL A 173 -0.11 8.56 -2.44
C VAL A 173 -0.99 9.77 -2.13
N SER A 174 -2.30 9.62 -2.25
CA SER A 174 -3.27 10.60 -1.73
C SER A 174 -4.05 9.96 -0.59
N SER A 175 -4.11 10.59 0.58
CA SER A 175 -4.68 9.97 1.78
C SER A 175 -5.57 10.90 2.59
N SER A 176 -6.65 10.31 3.12
CA SER A 176 -7.49 10.82 4.20
C SER A 176 -7.64 9.81 5.35
N ALA A 177 -6.85 8.73 5.33
CA ALA A 177 -6.91 7.63 6.30
C ALA A 177 -6.30 8.02 7.65
N ASP A 178 -6.73 7.34 8.72
CA ASP A 178 -6.07 7.39 10.02
C ASP A 178 -4.88 6.43 10.04
N ILE A 179 -3.71 6.93 10.39
CA ILE A 179 -2.44 6.20 10.32
C ILE A 179 -1.85 6.12 11.71
N LYS A 180 -1.56 4.89 12.15
CA LYS A 180 -0.89 4.62 13.40
C LYS A 180 0.33 3.74 13.16
N THR A 181 1.49 4.19 13.63
CA THR A 181 2.69 3.36 13.65
C THR A 181 3.15 3.17 15.08
N THR A 182 3.57 1.95 15.40
CA THR A 182 4.08 1.62 16.73
C THR A 182 5.41 0.90 16.64
N PHE A 183 6.21 1.00 17.71
CA PHE A 183 7.60 0.56 17.82
C PHE A 183 8.63 1.62 17.38
N ASP A 184 9.91 1.33 17.60
CA ASP A 184 11.00 2.27 17.39
C ASP A 184 11.30 2.55 15.92
N LYS A 185 11.72 3.79 15.65
CA LYS A 185 12.16 4.30 14.34
C LYS A 185 11.11 4.15 13.24
N THR A 186 9.83 4.20 13.61
CA THR A 186 8.74 4.12 12.63
C THR A 186 8.47 5.46 12.00
N HIS A 187 8.03 5.46 10.74
CA HIS A 187 7.59 6.68 10.08
C HIS A 187 6.09 6.58 9.78
N GLY A 188 5.31 7.55 10.25
CA GLY A 188 3.89 7.63 9.93
C GLY A 188 3.70 7.71 8.41
N ILE A 189 4.33 8.72 7.82
CA ILE A 189 4.33 8.96 6.38
C ILE A 189 5.74 9.34 5.95
N GLN A 190 6.25 8.72 4.88
CA GLN A 190 7.46 9.14 4.21
C GLN A 190 7.26 9.38 2.71
N ALA A 191 7.85 10.47 2.21
CA ALA A 191 8.03 10.71 0.78
C ALA A 191 9.54 10.77 0.47
N GLY A 192 9.98 10.00 -0.52
CA GLY A 192 11.40 9.69 -0.75
C GLY A 192 11.87 8.48 0.05
N GLU A 193 12.99 7.90 -0.34
CA GLU A 193 13.56 6.73 0.36
C GLU A 193 15.07 6.85 0.49
N ASP A 194 15.80 6.81 -0.63
CA ASP A 194 17.26 6.96 -0.65
C ASP A 194 17.73 7.60 -1.98
N ALA A 195 19.05 7.68 -2.18
CA ALA A 195 19.63 8.27 -3.38
C ALA A 195 19.31 7.48 -4.68
N ASN A 196 18.96 6.20 -4.56
CA ASN A 196 18.60 5.33 -5.69
C ASN A 196 17.08 5.33 -5.95
N ASN A 197 16.28 5.67 -4.93
CA ASN A 197 14.84 5.77 -4.98
C ASN A 197 14.36 7.16 -4.49
N PRO A 198 14.81 8.26 -5.14
CA PRO A 198 14.51 9.62 -4.71
C PRO A 198 13.06 10.01 -5.05
N GLY A 199 12.61 11.15 -4.54
CA GLY A 199 11.32 11.72 -4.88
C GLY A 199 10.14 10.88 -4.42
N GLY A 200 8.97 11.14 -5.00
CA GLY A 200 7.71 10.61 -4.51
C GLY A 200 6.91 11.69 -3.79
N ARG A 201 5.60 11.50 -3.75
CA ARG A 201 4.68 12.54 -3.31
C ARG A 201 3.54 11.97 -2.48
N VAL A 202 3.30 12.58 -1.33
CA VAL A 202 2.13 12.29 -0.50
C VAL A 202 1.25 13.54 -0.39
N ASN A 203 0.00 13.42 -0.84
CA ASN A 203 -1.03 14.44 -0.70
C ASN A 203 -1.99 14.08 0.43
N LEU A 204 -2.04 14.92 1.46
CA LEU A 204 -2.88 14.72 2.63
C LEU A 204 -4.15 15.58 2.51
N THR A 205 -5.30 14.95 2.71
CA THR A 205 -6.62 15.57 2.56
C THR A 205 -7.44 15.50 3.85
N GLY A 206 -6.84 15.06 4.94
CA GLY A 206 -7.47 14.83 6.24
C GLY A 206 -6.78 13.74 7.04
N GLY A 207 -7.57 13.02 7.84
CA GLY A 207 -7.10 11.94 8.69
C GLY A 207 -6.14 12.39 9.80
N SER A 208 -5.59 11.42 10.49
CA SER A 208 -4.59 11.61 11.54
C SER A 208 -3.35 10.72 11.33
N VAL A 209 -2.21 11.16 11.86
CA VAL A 209 -0.95 10.43 11.89
C VAL A 209 -0.47 10.36 13.34
N THR A 210 -0.48 9.16 13.92
CA THR A 210 0.04 8.91 15.26
C THR A 210 1.26 8.00 15.19
N THR A 211 2.37 8.43 15.81
CA THR A 211 3.58 7.60 15.91
C THR A 211 3.98 7.37 17.37
N ASP A 212 4.04 6.10 17.75
CA ASP A 212 4.28 5.61 19.10
C ASP A 212 5.56 4.77 19.17
N GLY A 213 6.71 5.42 19.31
CA GLY A 213 7.97 4.72 19.58
C GLY A 213 9.20 5.62 19.49
N VAL A 214 10.32 5.19 20.07
CA VAL A 214 11.52 6.02 20.18
C VAL A 214 12.08 6.32 18.77
N PHE A 215 12.52 7.56 18.54
CA PHE A 215 13.01 8.03 17.23
C PHE A 215 11.99 7.94 16.08
N SER A 216 10.69 7.83 16.39
CA SER A 216 9.67 7.76 15.34
C SER A 216 9.35 9.15 14.77
N VAL A 217 9.03 9.20 13.49
CA VAL A 217 8.75 10.45 12.77
C VAL A 217 7.33 10.44 12.26
N GLY A 218 6.54 11.49 12.54
CA GLY A 218 5.20 11.63 11.99
C GLY A 218 5.24 11.72 10.46
N LEU A 219 5.84 12.79 9.95
CA LEU A 219 6.04 13.03 8.52
C LEU A 219 7.54 13.16 8.20
N HIS A 220 8.04 12.36 7.27
CA HIS A 220 9.42 12.43 6.81
C HIS A 220 9.47 12.70 5.29
N ALA A 221 10.00 13.85 4.87
CA ALA A 221 10.33 14.09 3.48
C ALA A 221 11.85 14.00 3.30
N VAL A 222 12.30 13.24 2.31
CA VAL A 222 13.72 12.95 2.11
C VAL A 222 14.04 12.81 0.62
N GLN A 223 15.27 13.13 0.21
CA GLN A 223 15.78 12.91 -1.15
C GLN A 223 14.84 13.42 -2.26
N GLY A 224 14.40 14.68 -2.17
CA GLY A 224 13.47 15.28 -3.13
C GLY A 224 11.99 14.88 -2.97
N GLY A 225 11.65 14.12 -1.91
CA GLY A 225 10.28 13.77 -1.58
C GLY A 225 9.43 14.99 -1.22
N THR A 226 8.12 14.91 -1.48
CA THR A 226 7.16 15.98 -1.14
C THR A 226 5.98 15.45 -0.35
N ILE A 227 5.72 16.04 0.81
CA ILE A 227 4.48 15.82 1.58
C ILE A 227 3.73 17.15 1.63
N GLN A 228 2.45 17.17 1.29
CA GLN A 228 1.65 18.40 1.26
C GLN A 228 0.21 18.17 1.69
N GLY A 229 -0.47 19.21 2.15
CA GLY A 229 -1.92 19.19 2.44
C GLY A 229 -2.26 19.35 3.91
N ASN A 230 -3.32 18.70 4.40
CA ASN A 230 -3.82 18.85 5.77
C ASN A 230 -3.98 17.50 6.49
N THR A 231 -3.57 17.43 7.76
CA THR A 231 -3.73 16.26 8.64
C THR A 231 -3.48 16.66 10.11
N THR A 232 -3.87 15.83 11.07
CA THR A 232 -3.44 15.96 12.47
C THR A 232 -2.28 15.01 12.75
N ILE A 233 -1.17 15.52 13.30
CA ILE A 233 0.01 14.71 13.65
C ILE A 233 0.14 14.64 15.17
N THR A 234 0.47 13.47 15.69
CA THR A 234 0.82 13.25 17.09
C THR A 234 2.03 12.31 17.14
N THR A 235 3.12 12.75 17.77
CA THR A 235 4.34 11.95 17.92
C THR A 235 4.68 11.84 19.40
N ASN A 236 4.47 10.64 19.96
CA ASN A 236 4.58 10.40 21.41
C ASN A 236 5.96 9.89 21.85
N GLY A 237 6.76 9.40 20.91
CA GLY A 237 8.06 8.80 21.20
C GLY A 237 9.15 9.78 21.62
N VAL A 238 10.01 9.35 22.53
CA VAL A 238 11.24 10.09 22.89
C VAL A 238 12.12 10.24 21.65
N ASN A 239 12.69 11.44 21.44
CA ASN A 239 13.46 11.80 20.25
C ASN A 239 12.70 11.63 18.92
N GLY A 240 11.37 11.61 18.97
CA GLY A 240 10.55 11.64 17.77
C GLY A 240 10.43 13.05 17.19
N HIS A 241 10.10 13.13 15.91
CA HIS A 241 9.85 14.39 15.21
C HIS A 241 8.43 14.36 14.62
N GLY A 242 7.62 15.38 14.85
CA GLY A 242 6.30 15.49 14.20
C GLY A 242 6.43 15.60 12.67
N ALA A 243 7.33 16.47 12.21
CA ALA A 243 7.68 16.60 10.81
C ALA A 243 9.19 16.83 10.65
N PHE A 244 9.82 16.12 9.70
CA PHE A 244 11.25 16.19 9.40
C PHE A 244 11.44 16.21 7.88
N ALA A 245 12.20 17.19 7.37
CA ALA A 245 12.51 17.32 5.96
C ALA A 245 14.02 17.45 5.78
N GLU A 246 14.62 16.65 4.91
CA GLU A 246 16.03 16.69 4.56
C GLU A 246 16.29 16.42 3.07
N SER A 247 17.49 16.73 2.58
CA SER A 247 17.95 16.41 1.20
C SER A 247 17.00 16.91 0.10
N ASP A 248 16.85 18.23 -0.01
CA ASP A 248 16.06 18.93 -1.03
C ASP A 248 14.57 18.52 -1.10
N SER A 249 14.01 18.10 0.03
CA SER A 249 12.62 17.68 0.17
C SER A 249 11.70 18.80 0.68
N ILE A 250 10.39 18.55 0.61
CA ILE A 250 9.36 19.55 0.94
C ILE A 250 8.30 18.93 1.86
N ILE A 251 7.99 19.64 2.95
CA ILE A 251 6.76 19.45 3.74
C ILE A 251 5.96 20.76 3.71
N ALA A 252 4.78 20.74 3.10
CA ALA A 252 3.91 21.91 2.91
C ALA A 252 2.51 21.67 3.51
N LEU A 253 2.34 21.98 4.79
CA LEU A 253 1.10 21.74 5.53
C LEU A 253 0.21 22.97 5.62
N ASN A 254 -1.10 22.77 5.48
CA ASN A 254 -2.14 23.79 5.61
C ASN A 254 -3.19 23.29 6.60
N ASN A 255 -3.61 24.11 7.58
CA ASN A 255 -4.63 23.72 8.57
C ASN A 255 -4.33 22.41 9.32
N SER A 256 -3.04 22.10 9.54
CA SER A 256 -2.60 20.93 10.31
C SER A 256 -2.26 21.31 11.75
N THR A 257 -2.43 20.36 12.67
CA THR A 257 -1.97 20.44 14.06
C THR A 257 -0.86 19.41 14.28
N CYS A 258 0.24 19.81 14.90
CA CYS A 258 1.38 18.96 15.24
C CYS A 258 1.66 18.99 16.75
#